data_AF-F5XGI6-F1
#
_entry.id   AF-F5XGI6-F1
#
_cell.length_a   1.000
_cell.length_b   1.000
_cell.length_c   1.000
_cell.angle_alpha   90.00
_cell.angle_beta   90.00
_cell.angle_gamma   90.00
#
_symmetry.space_group_name_H-M   'P 1'
#
loop_
_entity.id
_entity.type
_entity.pdbx_description
1 polymer ?
#
loop_
_entity_poly.entity_id
_entity_poly.type
_entity_poly.pdbx_seq_one_letter_code
_entity_poly.pdbx_strand_id
1 'polypeptide(L)'
;MNVTAPPTQSVSRTARQTTYRAQIALIMLAAFSLSIVHTVYAWLAGIEDPGFTVTTPLAWGFYLVALAVTALVLREERWAQLVVLVFLVLVLLIGIFYYPTMFELRQQTTFGWFENDVYLGLLMLALYLGIQRFRGVTLVPKPAR
;
A
#
# COMPACT_ATOMS: atom_id res chain seq x y z
N MET A 1 24.64 49.88 -31.32
CA MET A 1 24.87 48.43 -31.10
C MET A 1 23.88 47.97 -30.05
N ASN A 2 22.77 47.33 -30.45
CA ASN A 2 21.79 46.78 -29.50
C ASN A 2 22.24 45.37 -29.09
N VAL A 3 22.61 45.23 -27.82
CA VAL A 3 22.90 43.94 -27.21
C VAL A 3 21.56 43.30 -26.84
N THR A 4 21.11 42.34 -27.64
CA THR A 4 19.98 41.47 -27.30
C THR A 4 20.39 40.59 -26.12
N ALA A 5 19.75 40.81 -24.96
CA ALA A 5 19.89 39.91 -23.81
C ALA A 5 19.34 38.51 -24.18
N PRO A 6 20.02 37.42 -23.76
CA PRO A 6 19.55 36.07 -24.03
C PRO A 6 18.24 35.80 -23.27
N PRO A 7 17.33 34.98 -23.85
CA PRO A 7 16.08 34.63 -23.20
C PRO A 7 16.36 33.82 -21.93
N THR A 8 15.89 34.33 -20.78
CA THR A 8 15.82 33.60 -19.53
C THR A 8 14.86 32.42 -19.70
N GLN A 9 15.42 31.23 -19.93
CA GLN A 9 14.65 29.98 -19.88
C GLN A 9 14.17 29.78 -18.44
N SER A 10 12.90 30.11 -18.19
CA SER A 10 12.24 29.71 -16.96
C SER A 10 12.09 28.18 -17.01
N VAL A 11 12.93 27.47 -16.24
CA VAL A 11 12.78 26.04 -16.03
C VAL A 11 11.45 25.85 -15.29
N SER A 12 10.39 25.61 -16.06
CA SER A 12 9.07 25.34 -15.51
C SER A 12 9.16 23.99 -14.80
N ARG A 13 9.38 24.02 -13.49
CA ARG A 13 9.34 22.84 -12.64
C ARG A 13 7.92 22.29 -12.71
N THR A 14 7.68 21.40 -13.66
CA THR A 14 6.37 20.82 -13.91
C THR A 14 5.96 20.11 -12.63
N ALA A 15 4.99 20.67 -11.91
CA ALA A 15 4.50 20.07 -10.68
C ALA A 15 4.05 18.64 -11.01
N ARG A 16 4.68 17.64 -10.37
CA ARG A 16 4.38 16.23 -10.62
C ARG A 16 2.93 15.98 -10.18
N GLN A 17 2.01 15.89 -11.14
CA GLN A 17 0.63 15.51 -10.86
C GLN A 17 0.62 14.03 -10.49
N THR A 18 0.29 13.73 -9.24
CA THR A 18 0.07 12.37 -8.77
C THR A 18 -1.42 12.11 -8.66
N THR A 19 -1.86 10.92 -9.07
CA THR A 19 -3.26 10.51 -9.05
C THR A 19 -3.49 9.55 -7.90
N TYR A 20 -4.73 9.50 -7.39
CA TYR A 20 -5.10 8.52 -6.37
C TYR A 20 -4.70 7.10 -6.75
N ARG A 21 -4.91 6.68 -8.01
CA ARG A 21 -4.52 5.34 -8.49
C ARG A 21 -3.03 5.04 -8.29
N ALA A 22 -2.15 6.00 -8.57
CA ALA A 22 -0.71 5.81 -8.43
C ALA A 22 -0.29 5.76 -6.96
N GLN A 23 -0.86 6.65 -6.12
CA GLN A 23 -0.58 6.64 -4.69
C GLN A 23 -1.05 5.35 -4.02
N ILE A 24 -2.30 4.95 -4.26
CA ILE A 24 -2.88 3.73 -3.68
C ILE A 24 -2.07 2.50 -4.13
N ALA A 25 -1.73 2.39 -5.42
CA ALA A 25 -0.94 1.27 -5.92
C ALA A 25 0.44 1.18 -5.26
N LEU A 26 1.14 2.32 -5.11
CA LEU A 26 2.44 2.36 -4.43
C LEU A 26 2.33 2.00 -2.94
N ILE A 27 1.30 2.50 -2.24
CA ILE A 27 1.06 2.20 -0.83
C ILE A 27 0.75 0.72 -0.63
N MET A 28 -0.15 0.15 -1.45
CA MET A 28 -0.48 -1.28 -1.41
C MET A 28 0.75 -2.14 -1.74
N LEU A 29 1.53 -1.78 -2.76
CA LEU A 29 2.76 -2.48 -3.10
C LEU A 29 3.78 -2.43 -1.95
N ALA A 30 3.92 -1.29 -1.28
CA ALA A 30 4.79 -1.15 -0.11
C ALA A 30 4.31 -2.03 1.06
N ALA A 31 3.00 -2.01 1.35
CA ALA A 31 2.41 -2.83 2.41
C ALA A 31 2.62 -4.33 2.16
N PHE A 32 2.28 -4.83 0.97
CA PHE A 32 2.44 -6.25 0.67
C PHE A 32 3.89 -6.68 0.53
N SER A 33 4.78 -5.81 0.02
CA SER A 33 6.22 -6.08 0.04
C SER A 33 6.75 -6.20 1.48
N LEU A 34 6.32 -5.31 2.38
CA LEU A 34 6.68 -5.37 3.79
C LEU A 34 6.23 -6.69 4.41
N SER A 35 4.98 -7.10 4.17
CA SER A 35 4.46 -8.38 4.65
C SER A 35 5.23 -9.59 4.11
N ILE A 36 5.59 -9.61 2.82
CA ILE A 36 6.42 -10.69 2.23
C ILE A 36 7.77 -10.77 2.95
N VAL A 37 8.44 -9.62 3.15
CA VAL A 37 9.72 -9.56 3.85
C VAL A 37 9.57 -10.07 5.29
N HIS A 38 8.49 -9.70 5.97
CA HIS A 38 8.19 -10.20 7.31
C HIS A 38 7.99 -11.71 7.34
N THR A 39 7.26 -12.29 6.39
CA THR A 39 7.06 -13.74 6.33
C THR A 39 8.36 -14.49 6.12
N VAL A 40 9.28 -13.97 5.30
CA VAL A 40 10.63 -14.55 5.15
C VAL A 40 11.44 -14.39 6.43
N TYR A 41 11.40 -13.21 7.07
CA TYR A 41 12.08 -12.95 8.33
C TYR A 41 11.59 -13.89 9.44
N ALA A 42 10.27 -14.02 9.61
CA ALA A 42 9.67 -14.84 10.65
C ALA A 42 10.09 -16.30 10.52
N TRP A 43 10.15 -16.82 9.29
CA TRP A 43 10.67 -18.14 8.99
C TRP A 43 12.15 -18.30 9.33
N LEU A 44 13.00 -17.34 8.94
CA LEU A 44 14.43 -17.37 9.27
C LEU A 44 14.68 -17.27 10.79
N ALA A 45 13.81 -16.57 11.51
CA ALA A 45 13.88 -16.38 12.95
C ALA A 45 13.20 -17.51 13.76
N GLY A 46 12.52 -18.46 13.12
CA GLY A 46 11.82 -19.57 13.79
C GLY A 46 10.60 -19.13 14.61
N ILE A 47 9.98 -18.00 14.23
CA ILE A 47 8.81 -17.40 14.90
C ILE A 47 7.58 -17.34 13.99
N GLU A 48 7.62 -18.00 12.84
CA GLU A 48 6.53 -18.02 11.88
C GLU A 48 5.23 -18.62 12.45
N ASP A 49 4.09 -18.15 11.93
CA ASP A 49 2.79 -18.77 12.15
C ASP A 49 2.71 -20.05 11.31
N PRO A 50 2.51 -21.25 11.89
CA PRO A 50 2.45 -22.51 11.15
C PRO A 50 1.44 -22.53 9.99
N GLY A 51 0.36 -21.74 10.09
CA GLY A 51 -0.67 -21.63 9.05
C GLY A 51 -0.32 -20.69 7.90
N PHE A 52 0.69 -19.83 8.07
CA PHE A 52 1.06 -18.80 7.09
C PHE A 52 2.60 -18.61 7.05
N THR A 53 3.26 -19.51 6.33
CA THR A 53 4.74 -19.52 6.19
C THR A 53 5.17 -19.56 4.73
N VAL A 54 6.47 -19.38 4.49
CA VAL A 54 7.09 -19.53 3.16
C VAL A 54 6.92 -20.94 2.55
N THR A 55 6.64 -21.97 3.36
CA THR A 55 6.42 -23.34 2.86
C THR A 55 4.96 -23.63 2.57
N THR A 56 4.03 -22.77 3.03
CA THR A 56 2.60 -22.96 2.80
C THR A 56 2.15 -22.35 1.46
N PRO A 57 1.42 -23.08 0.61
CA PRO A 57 0.83 -22.52 -0.61
C PRO A 57 -0.13 -21.37 -0.34
N LEU A 58 -0.76 -21.36 0.85
CA LEU A 58 -1.70 -20.33 1.27
C LEU A 58 -1.05 -18.94 1.29
N ALA A 59 0.17 -18.81 1.83
CA ALA A 59 0.88 -17.53 1.89
C ALA A 59 1.12 -16.96 0.48
N TRP A 60 1.62 -17.78 -0.44
CA TRP A 60 1.87 -17.35 -1.82
C TRP A 60 0.58 -17.07 -2.59
N GLY A 61 -0.47 -17.86 -2.36
CA GLY A 61 -1.80 -17.60 -2.91
C GLY A 61 -2.34 -16.24 -2.46
N PHE A 62 -2.22 -15.91 -1.17
CA PHE A 62 -2.58 -14.60 -0.64
C PHE A 62 -1.78 -13.48 -1.31
N TYR A 63 -0.45 -13.60 -1.40
CA TYR A 63 0.37 -12.56 -2.01
C TYR A 63 0.09 -12.38 -3.51
N LEU A 64 -0.17 -13.46 -4.24
CA LEU A 64 -0.57 -13.38 -5.63
C LEU A 64 -1.88 -12.61 -5.79
N VAL A 65 -2.88 -12.90 -4.95
CA VAL A 65 -4.15 -12.16 -4.91
C VAL A 65 -3.91 -10.69 -4.55
N ALA A 66 -3.10 -10.42 -3.52
CA ALA A 66 -2.79 -9.06 -3.09
C ALA A 66 -2.12 -8.23 -4.20
N LEU A 67 -1.17 -8.81 -4.93
CA LEU A 67 -0.53 -8.17 -6.07
C LEU A 67 -1.49 -7.99 -7.25
N ALA A 68 -2.35 -8.97 -7.53
CA ALA A 68 -3.38 -8.85 -8.57
C ALA A 68 -4.38 -7.72 -8.25
N VAL A 69 -4.84 -7.62 -7.00
CA VAL A 69 -5.71 -6.53 -6.54
C VAL A 69 -4.96 -5.19 -6.57
N THR A 70 -3.66 -5.17 -6.24
CA THR A 70 -2.83 -3.96 -6.39
C THR A 70 -2.77 -3.49 -7.84
N ALA A 71 -2.62 -4.41 -8.81
CA ALA A 71 -2.69 -4.07 -10.23
C ALA A 71 -4.08 -3.57 -10.64
N LEU A 72 -5.14 -4.11 -10.03
CA LEU A 72 -6.53 -3.69 -10.26
C LEU A 72 -6.78 -2.23 -9.87
N VAL A 73 -6.00 -1.66 -8.94
CA VAL A 73 -6.06 -0.23 -8.59
C VAL A 73 -5.87 0.68 -9.81
N LEU A 74 -5.11 0.24 -10.82
CA LEU A 74 -4.82 1.06 -11.99
C LEU A 74 -6.03 1.22 -12.93
N ARG A 75 -7.04 0.36 -12.78
CA ARG A 75 -8.30 0.39 -13.54
C ARG A 75 -9.19 1.55 -13.10
N GLU A 76 -9.88 2.19 -14.03
CA GLU A 76 -10.75 3.34 -13.77
C GLU A 76 -12.20 2.90 -13.47
N GLU A 77 -12.55 1.69 -13.89
CA GLU A 77 -13.85 1.08 -13.77
C GLU A 77 -14.33 1.03 -12.30
N ARG A 78 -15.58 1.43 -12.03
CA ARG A 78 -16.11 1.47 -10.65
C ARG A 78 -16.14 0.11 -9.96
N TRP A 79 -16.39 -0.97 -10.69
CA TRP A 79 -16.38 -2.32 -10.12
C TRP A 79 -14.97 -2.70 -9.63
N ALA A 80 -13.92 -2.30 -10.35
CA ALA A 80 -12.54 -2.56 -9.97
C ALA A 80 -12.18 -1.81 -8.68
N GLN A 81 -12.60 -0.56 -8.57
CA GLN A 81 -12.45 0.22 -7.34
C GLN A 81 -13.20 -0.42 -6.17
N LEU A 82 -14.43 -0.91 -6.40
CA LEU A 82 -15.20 -1.60 -5.37
C LEU A 82 -14.50 -2.88 -4.89
N VAL A 83 -13.97 -3.69 -5.81
CA VAL A 83 -13.21 -4.92 -5.46
C VAL A 83 -11.99 -4.58 -4.60
N VAL A 84 -11.22 -3.54 -4.95
CA VAL A 84 -10.09 -3.08 -4.14
C VAL A 84 -10.54 -2.66 -2.74
N LEU A 85 -11.62 -1.89 -2.62
CA LEU A 85 -12.15 -1.43 -1.34
C LEU A 85 -12.61 -2.59 -0.45
N VAL A 86 -13.38 -3.52 -1.03
CA VAL A 86 -13.84 -4.72 -0.31
C VAL A 86 -12.64 -5.54 0.17
N PHE A 87 -11.65 -5.76 -0.70
CA PHE A 87 -10.42 -6.47 -0.34
C PHE A 87 -9.67 -5.78 0.81
N LEU A 88 -9.47 -4.47 0.74
CA LEU A 88 -8.80 -3.71 1.81
C LEU A 88 -9.56 -3.80 3.13
N VAL A 89 -10.89 -3.68 3.11
CA VAL A 89 -11.72 -3.85 4.32
C VAL A 89 -11.56 -5.26 4.89
N LEU A 90 -11.62 -6.30 4.06
CA LEU A 90 -11.46 -7.68 4.53
C LEU A 90 -10.07 -7.90 5.17
N VAL A 91 -9.00 -7.45 4.52
CA VAL A 91 -7.64 -7.60 5.05
C VAL A 91 -7.47 -6.82 6.36
N LEU A 92 -8.04 -5.62 6.46
CA LEU A 92 -8.03 -4.84 7.70
C LEU A 92 -8.81 -5.51 8.81
N LEU A 93 -9.99 -6.07 8.53
CA LEU A 93 -10.77 -6.81 9.53
C LEU A 93 -9.99 -8.03 10.03
N ILE A 94 -9.34 -8.77 9.14
CA ILE A 94 -8.48 -9.89 9.52
C ILE A 94 -7.32 -9.39 10.38
N GLY A 95 -6.61 -8.35 9.95
CA GLY A 95 -5.45 -7.81 10.68
C GLY A 95 -5.79 -7.20 12.05
N ILE A 96 -6.96 -6.59 12.20
CA ILE A 96 -7.39 -5.93 13.45
C ILE A 96 -8.04 -6.91 14.42
N PHE A 97 -8.88 -7.83 13.93
CA PHE A 97 -9.72 -8.66 14.80
C PHE A 97 -9.28 -10.11 14.90
N TYR A 98 -8.70 -10.69 13.85
CA TYR A 98 -8.30 -12.10 13.82
C TYR A 98 -6.81 -12.28 14.13
N TYR A 99 -5.94 -11.47 13.52
CA TYR A 99 -4.50 -11.61 13.70
C TYR A 99 -4.03 -11.51 15.16
N PRO A 100 -4.58 -10.61 16.02
CA PRO A 100 -4.21 -10.57 17.43
C PRO A 100 -4.50 -11.87 18.21
N THR A 101 -5.45 -12.70 17.76
CA THR A 101 -5.75 -13.97 18.42
C THR A 101 -4.73 -15.06 18.12
N MET A 102 -3.87 -14.86 17.12
CA MET A 102 -2.87 -15.82 16.68
C MET A 102 -1.47 -15.53 17.26
N PHE A 103 -1.29 -14.39 17.93
CA PHE A 103 0.02 -13.99 18.47
C PHE A 103 0.41 -14.77 19.73
N GLU A 104 1.44 -15.58 19.61
CA GLU A 104 2.15 -16.16 20.75
C GLU A 104 3.18 -15.18 21.33
N LEU A 105 3.56 -15.35 22.60
CA LEU A 105 4.51 -14.46 23.28
C LEU A 105 5.84 -14.31 22.53
N ARG A 106 6.32 -15.38 21.87
CA ARG A 106 7.56 -15.39 21.09
C ARG A 106 7.51 -14.52 19.81
N GLN A 107 6.31 -14.20 19.33
CA GLN A 107 6.09 -13.40 18.12
C GLN A 107 6.00 -11.89 18.42
N GLN A 108 5.85 -11.50 19.69
CA GLN A 108 5.75 -10.11 20.14
C GLN A 108 7.11 -9.41 20.19
N THR A 109 7.82 -9.40 19.07
CA THR A 109 9.10 -8.70 18.92
C THR A 109 8.87 -7.23 18.54
N THR A 110 9.83 -6.35 18.84
CA THR A 110 9.76 -4.94 18.41
C THR A 110 9.57 -4.81 16.90
N PHE A 111 10.23 -5.69 16.13
CA PHE A 111 10.09 -5.71 14.67
C PHE A 111 8.70 -6.19 14.23
N GLY A 112 8.14 -7.22 14.85
CA GLY A 112 6.79 -7.70 14.56
C GLY A 112 5.71 -6.64 14.87
N TRP A 113 5.84 -5.92 15.99
CA TRP A 113 4.95 -4.78 16.30
C TRP A 113 5.06 -3.66 15.28
N PHE A 114 6.29 -3.24 14.97
CA PHE A 114 6.54 -2.20 13.97
C PHE A 114 5.97 -2.59 12.61
N GLU A 115 6.21 -3.82 12.17
CA GLU A 115 5.75 -4.32 10.89
C GLU A 115 4.22 -4.32 10.81
N ASN A 116 3.56 -4.89 11.82
CA ASN A 116 2.10 -4.94 11.88
C ASN A 116 1.48 -3.54 11.85
N ASP A 117 2.00 -2.61 12.66
CA ASP A 117 1.44 -1.27 12.77
C ASP A 117 1.65 -0.45 11.49
N VAL A 118 2.83 -0.56 10.87
CA VAL A 118 3.12 0.09 9.59
C VAL A 118 2.27 -0.52 8.47
N TYR A 119 2.16 -1.84 8.44
CA TYR A 119 1.33 -2.55 7.47
C TYR A 119 -0.14 -2.11 7.57
N LEU A 120 -0.74 -2.15 8.76
CA LEU A 120 -2.11 -1.71 8.99
C LEU A 120 -2.28 -0.22 8.68
N GLY A 121 -1.33 0.63 9.06
CA GLY A 121 -1.34 2.06 8.74
C GLY A 121 -1.34 2.32 7.23
N LEU A 122 -0.53 1.60 6.46
CA LEU A 122 -0.50 1.69 5.00
C LEU A 122 -1.82 1.22 4.39
N LEU A 123 -2.39 0.11 4.85
CA LEU A 123 -3.68 -0.38 4.37
C LEU A 123 -4.83 0.59 4.69
N MET A 124 -4.85 1.16 5.89
CA MET A 124 -5.83 2.19 6.30
C MET A 124 -5.70 3.44 5.42
N LEU A 125 -4.48 3.89 5.13
CA LEU A 125 -4.23 5.01 4.23
C LEU A 125 -4.69 4.69 2.80
N ALA A 126 -4.37 3.51 2.28
CA ALA A 126 -4.84 3.06 0.97
C ALA A 126 -6.36 3.00 0.90
N LEU A 127 -7.02 2.50 1.94
CA LEU A 127 -8.49 2.45 2.05
C LEU A 127 -9.08 3.86 2.03
N TYR A 128 -8.55 4.76 2.84
CA TYR A 128 -9.00 6.15 2.89
C TYR A 128 -8.88 6.83 1.52
N LEU A 129 -7.71 6.74 0.88
CA LEU A 129 -7.49 7.30 -0.46
C LEU A 129 -8.39 6.64 -1.51
N GLY A 130 -8.62 5.33 -1.39
CA GLY A 130 -9.55 4.57 -2.23
C GLY A 130 -10.98 5.07 -2.12
N ILE A 131 -11.46 5.34 -0.90
CA ILE A 131 -12.79 5.91 -0.65
C ILE A 131 -12.90 7.29 -1.30
N GLN A 132 -11.89 8.15 -1.15
CA GLN A 132 -11.91 9.48 -1.75
C GLN A 132 -11.95 9.41 -3.28
N ARG A 133 -11.16 8.52 -3.87
CA ARG A 133 -11.21 8.23 -5.31
C ARG A 133 -12.59 7.73 -5.74
N PHE A 134 -13.17 6.79 -5.00
CA PHE A 134 -14.49 6.21 -5.31
C PHE A 134 -15.62 7.25 -5.27
N ARG A 135 -15.50 8.22 -4.36
CA ARG A 135 -16.40 9.39 -4.25
C ARG A 135 -16.17 10.46 -5.33
N GLY A 136 -15.16 10.30 -6.19
CA GLY A 136 -14.84 11.26 -7.25
C GLY A 136 -14.12 12.52 -6.77
N VAL A 137 -13.48 12.48 -5.59
CA VAL A 137 -12.63 13.58 -5.11
C VAL A 137 -11.36 13.63 -5.94
N THR A 138 -10.86 14.83 -6.26
CA THR A 138 -9.65 15.04 -7.05
C THR A 138 -8.54 15.65 -6.19
N LEU A 139 -7.29 15.21 -6.40
CA LEU A 139 -6.12 15.85 -5.79
C LEU A 139 -5.71 17.06 -6.62
N VAL A 140 -5.79 18.25 -6.04
CA VAL A 140 -5.36 19.49 -6.70
C VAL A 140 -4.07 19.99 -6.05
N PRO A 141 -2.98 20.19 -6.81
CA PRO A 141 -1.78 20.81 -6.28
C PRO A 141 -2.08 22.20 -5.74
N LYS A 142 -1.60 22.51 -4.52
CA LYS A 142 -1.66 23.89 -4.02
C LYS A 142 -0.72 24.74 -4.87
N PRO A 143 -1.18 25.85 -5.48
CA PRO A 143 -0.28 26.75 -6.21
C PRO A 143 0.76 27.31 -5.24
N ALA A 144 2.03 27.31 -5.67
CA ALA A 144 3.11 27.97 -4.94
C ALA A 144 2.77 29.47 -4.86
N ARG A 145 2.67 30.00 -3.64
CA ARG A 145 2.54 31.44 -3.40
C ARG A 145 3.92 32.09 -3.41
#